data_AF-A0A4Q6C5A1-F1
#
_entry.id   AF-A0A4Q6C5A1-F1
#
_cell.length_a   1.000
_cell.length_b   1.000
_cell.length_c   1.000
_cell.angle_alpha   90.00
_cell.angle_beta   90.00
_cell.angle_gamma   90.00
#
_symmetry.space_group_name_H-M   'P 1'
#
loop_
_entity.id
_entity.type
_entity.pdbx_description
1 polymer ?
#
loop_
_entity_poly.entity_id
_entity_poly.type
_entity_poly.pdbx_seq_one_letter_code
_entity_poly.pdbx_strand_id
1 'polypeptide(L)'
;MQSNEQLFLEKLSDAELLFDTREAIKAEREATSIVVKYFREISARELYLKHACSSLFQFATEKLGYCAASAQARINAMELVVALPEVEKKIESGELSLTAAAKVQSFFRAEKKAKKTYTEAEKLAVVEVCLSKSTREVDRELTSRNPEVARTDSVKPVGADSFELRVTISEELEAKIRKLKGLLAHSQPTSRTEELLEMLVELGLEKFDPARKAERAVLRATMKHKSSVSNEPASEKTPKANDESLRAHETAARKSETETADDFVAKYSEPTQAKEVGCTKVGSFRAHETEKPSRNVSAADRHQVWIRNAGRGCEFTA
;
A
#
# COMPACT_ATOMS: atom_id res chain seq x y z
N MET A 1 24.19 -38.72 6.20
CA MET A 1 25.61 -38.49 5.85
C MET A 1 25.88 -37.03 6.07
N GLN A 2 26.74 -36.66 7.02
CA GLN A 2 27.20 -35.27 7.12
C GLN A 2 27.94 -34.93 5.82
N SER A 3 27.66 -33.76 5.25
CA SER A 3 28.39 -33.28 4.08
C SER A 3 29.85 -33.00 4.46
N ASN A 4 30.80 -33.14 3.52
CA ASN A 4 32.22 -32.84 3.75
C ASN A 4 32.45 -31.43 4.34
N GLU A 5 31.55 -30.49 4.04
CA GLU A 5 31.53 -29.15 4.61
C GLU A 5 31.19 -29.14 6.11
N GLN A 6 30.21 -29.92 6.54
CA GLN A 6 29.88 -30.05 7.98
C GLN A 6 31.06 -30.63 8.77
N LEU A 7 31.73 -31.64 8.22
CA LEU A 7 32.90 -32.25 8.85
C LEU A 7 34.13 -31.33 8.90
N PHE A 8 34.20 -30.31 8.04
CA PHE A 8 35.23 -29.28 8.10
C PHE A 8 34.91 -28.23 9.18
N LEU A 9 33.64 -27.80 9.25
CA LEU A 9 33.19 -26.83 10.26
C LEU A 9 33.29 -27.37 11.69
N GLU A 10 33.02 -28.66 11.90
CA GLU A 10 33.14 -29.33 13.21
C GLU A 10 34.60 -29.44 13.72
N LYS A 11 35.59 -29.21 12.85
CA LYS A 11 37.02 -29.26 13.22
C LYS A 11 37.61 -27.90 13.58
N LEU A 12 36.91 -26.81 13.26
CA LEU A 12 37.36 -25.47 13.60
C LEU A 12 37.18 -25.21 15.09
N SER A 13 38.16 -24.54 15.69
CA SER A 13 37.98 -24.00 17.03
C SER A 13 37.01 -22.82 17.03
N ASP A 14 36.39 -22.52 18.17
CA ASP A 14 35.48 -21.37 18.31
C ASP A 14 36.13 -20.05 17.86
N ALA A 15 37.42 -19.88 18.14
CA ALA A 15 38.18 -18.68 17.78
C ALA A 15 38.41 -18.57 16.26
N GLU A 16 38.76 -19.69 15.60
CA GLU A 16 38.93 -19.75 14.14
C GLU A 16 37.60 -19.53 13.43
N LEU A 17 36.52 -20.17 13.90
CA LEU A 17 35.19 -20.00 13.32
C LEU A 17 34.73 -18.53 13.38
N LEU A 18 34.95 -17.85 14.50
CA LEU A 18 34.60 -16.42 14.64
C LEU A 18 35.49 -15.52 13.76
N PHE A 19 36.77 -15.87 13.57
CA PHE A 19 37.68 -15.15 12.70
C PHE A 19 37.28 -15.31 11.22
N ASP A 20 37.10 -16.54 10.77
CA ASP A 20 36.72 -16.86 9.39
C ASP A 20 35.35 -16.27 9.04
N THR A 21 34.40 -16.28 9.98
CA THR A 21 33.10 -15.62 9.80
C THR A 21 33.26 -14.12 9.56
N ARG A 22 34.18 -13.44 10.26
CA ARG A 22 34.43 -12.00 10.05
C ARG A 22 35.07 -11.73 8.69
N GLU A 23 36.01 -12.57 8.27
CA GLU A 23 36.63 -12.45 6.94
C GLU A 23 35.62 -12.71 5.82
N ALA A 24 34.77 -13.73 5.97
CA ALA A 24 33.68 -14.01 5.03
C ALA A 24 32.70 -12.83 4.91
N ILE A 25 32.34 -12.17 6.02
CA ILE A 25 31.48 -10.98 6.02
C ILE A 25 32.16 -9.80 5.30
N LYS A 26 33.48 -9.62 5.43
CA LYS A 26 34.21 -8.59 4.66
C LYS A 26 34.14 -8.88 3.17
N ALA A 27 34.43 -10.11 2.76
CA ALA A 27 34.34 -10.53 1.36
C ALA A 27 32.91 -10.37 0.81
N GLU A 28 31.88 -10.64 1.61
CA GLU A 28 30.48 -10.41 1.24
C GLU A 28 30.19 -8.93 0.96
N ARG A 29 30.71 -8.02 1.80
CA ARG A 29 30.55 -6.57 1.63
C ARG A 29 31.27 -6.07 0.39
N GLU A 30 32.50 -6.53 0.16
CA GLU A 30 33.27 -6.22 -1.05
C GLU A 30 32.56 -6.71 -2.31
N ALA A 31 32.10 -7.96 -2.33
CA ALA A 31 31.32 -8.51 -3.43
C ALA A 31 30.03 -7.71 -3.67
N THR A 32 29.36 -7.27 -2.61
CA THR A 32 28.17 -6.42 -2.70
C THR A 32 28.50 -5.05 -3.30
N SER A 33 29.61 -4.43 -2.90
CA SER A 33 30.11 -3.18 -3.49
C SER A 33 30.35 -3.34 -5.00
N ILE A 34 30.98 -4.45 -5.42
CA ILE A 34 31.21 -4.77 -6.83
C ILE A 34 29.88 -4.87 -7.60
N VAL A 35 28.87 -5.54 -7.04
CA VAL A 35 27.54 -5.62 -7.67
C VAL A 35 26.93 -4.23 -7.87
N VAL A 36 27.06 -3.33 -6.89
CA VAL A 36 26.58 -1.94 -7.00
C VAL A 36 27.30 -1.20 -8.13
N LYS A 37 28.63 -1.36 -8.26
CA LYS A 37 29.42 -0.79 -9.37
C LYS A 37 28.98 -1.32 -10.73
N TYR A 38 28.71 -2.62 -10.84
CA TYR A 38 28.19 -3.21 -12.07
C TYR A 38 26.78 -2.73 -12.40
N PHE A 39 25.91 -2.56 -11.41
CA PHE A 39 24.58 -2.01 -11.62
C PHE A 39 24.65 -0.58 -12.15
N ARG A 40 25.63 0.23 -11.68
CA ARG A 40 25.90 1.57 -12.23
C ARG A 40 26.23 1.52 -13.71
N GLU A 41 27.17 0.64 -14.11
CA GLU A 41 27.57 0.48 -15.51
C GLU A 41 26.45 -0.10 -16.40
N ILE A 42 25.71 -1.09 -15.90
CA ILE A 42 24.55 -1.68 -16.59
C ILE A 42 23.49 -0.61 -16.84
N SER A 43 23.25 0.26 -15.85
CA SER A 43 22.33 1.38 -15.96
C SER A 43 22.81 2.40 -16.98
N ALA A 44 24.08 2.82 -16.91
CA ALA A 44 24.67 3.81 -17.81
C ALA A 44 24.70 3.36 -19.28
N ARG A 45 24.89 2.06 -19.54
CA ARG A 45 24.88 1.47 -20.88
C ARG A 45 23.51 0.94 -21.32
N GLU A 46 22.50 1.09 -20.46
CA GLU A 46 21.14 0.60 -20.65
C GLU A 46 21.06 -0.87 -21.08
N LEU A 47 21.96 -1.74 -20.58
CA LEU A 47 22.07 -3.13 -21.04
C LEU A 47 20.79 -3.94 -20.76
N TYR A 48 20.00 -3.53 -19.77
CA TYR A 48 18.71 -4.14 -19.47
C TYR A 48 17.73 -4.05 -20.66
N LEU A 49 17.83 -3.02 -21.50
CA LEU A 49 16.99 -2.89 -22.71
C LEU A 49 17.29 -4.00 -23.72
N LYS A 50 18.57 -4.35 -23.89
CA LYS A 50 19.01 -5.44 -24.81
C LYS A 50 18.47 -6.81 -24.39
N HIS A 51 18.12 -6.97 -23.11
CA HIS A 51 17.53 -8.18 -22.56
C HIS A 51 15.99 -8.16 -22.53
N ALA A 52 15.36 -7.21 -23.24
CA ALA A 52 13.91 -7.01 -23.28
C ALA A 52 13.28 -6.72 -21.91
N CYS A 53 14.03 -6.11 -20.99
CA CYS A 53 13.52 -5.65 -19.72
C CYS A 53 13.22 -4.15 -19.79
N SER A 54 12.05 -3.72 -19.29
CA SER A 54 11.61 -2.33 -19.31
C SER A 54 12.33 -1.43 -18.31
N SER A 55 13.01 -2.02 -17.32
CA SER A 55 13.75 -1.31 -16.28
C SER A 55 14.88 -2.18 -15.72
N LEU A 56 15.84 -1.54 -15.06
CA LEU A 56 16.89 -2.22 -14.31
C LEU A 56 16.33 -3.12 -13.21
N PHE A 57 15.21 -2.72 -12.58
CA PHE A 57 14.52 -3.52 -11.59
C PHE A 57 14.01 -4.84 -12.19
N GLN A 58 13.30 -4.75 -13.32
CA GLN A 58 12.81 -5.95 -14.01
C GLN A 58 13.95 -6.86 -14.44
N PHE A 59 15.06 -6.30 -14.93
CA PHE A 59 16.25 -7.06 -15.27
C PHE A 59 16.85 -7.78 -14.06
N ALA A 60 16.97 -7.10 -12.92
CA ALA A 60 17.49 -7.69 -11.69
C ALA A 60 16.60 -8.83 -11.16
N THR A 61 15.28 -8.70 -11.26
CA THR A 61 14.35 -9.72 -10.75
C THR A 61 14.20 -10.91 -11.71
N GLU A 62 14.08 -10.66 -13.02
CA GLU A 62 13.78 -11.71 -14.00
C GLU A 62 15.04 -12.39 -14.55
N LYS A 63 16.16 -11.66 -14.72
CA LYS A 63 17.39 -12.20 -15.34
C LYS A 63 18.47 -12.54 -14.33
N LEU A 64 18.60 -11.76 -13.26
CA LEU A 64 19.62 -11.98 -12.22
C LEU A 64 19.10 -12.77 -11.00
N GLY A 65 17.80 -13.06 -10.94
CA GLY A 65 17.20 -13.88 -9.88
C GLY A 65 17.09 -13.19 -8.51
N TYR A 66 17.23 -11.87 -8.44
CA TYR A 66 17.02 -11.16 -7.19
C TYR A 66 15.53 -11.14 -6.81
N CYS A 67 15.24 -11.29 -5.52
CA CYS A 67 13.92 -10.92 -5.02
C CYS A 67 13.72 -9.40 -5.10
N ALA A 68 12.46 -8.95 -5.18
CA ALA A 68 12.10 -7.54 -5.34
C ALA A 68 12.80 -6.62 -4.32
N ALA A 69 12.81 -6.98 -3.04
CA ALA A 69 13.43 -6.19 -1.99
C ALA A 69 14.95 -6.07 -2.18
N SER A 70 15.62 -7.17 -2.53
CA SER A 70 17.07 -7.21 -2.76
C SER A 70 17.49 -6.43 -4.00
N ALA A 71 16.68 -6.49 -5.07
CA ALA A 71 16.89 -5.72 -6.28
C ALA A 71 16.77 -4.22 -5.99
N GLN A 72 15.68 -3.80 -5.32
CA GLN A 72 15.45 -2.40 -5.01
C GLN A 72 16.52 -1.82 -4.08
N ALA A 73 16.99 -2.58 -3.09
CA ALA A 73 18.05 -2.14 -2.19
C ALA A 73 19.35 -1.82 -2.95
N ARG A 74 19.74 -2.68 -3.89
CA ARG A 74 20.93 -2.48 -4.73
C ARG A 74 20.77 -1.30 -5.68
N ILE A 75 19.60 -1.16 -6.29
CA ILE A 75 19.29 -0.03 -7.18
C ILE A 75 19.33 1.29 -6.40
N ASN A 76 18.68 1.36 -5.25
CA ASN A 76 18.70 2.56 -4.41
C ASN A 76 20.12 2.90 -3.92
N ALA A 77 20.90 1.91 -3.49
CA ALA A 77 22.29 2.13 -3.11
C ALA A 77 23.14 2.62 -4.30
N MET A 78 22.94 2.05 -5.49
CA MET A 78 23.60 2.49 -6.71
C MET A 78 23.24 3.93 -7.07
N GLU A 79 21.96 4.30 -7.00
CA GLU A 79 21.53 5.69 -7.25
C GLU A 79 22.15 6.67 -6.24
N LEU A 80 22.31 6.26 -4.98
CA LEU A 80 23.00 7.07 -3.97
C LEU A 80 24.47 7.25 -4.33
N VAL A 81 25.16 6.19 -4.77
CA VAL A 81 26.56 6.26 -5.20
C VAL A 81 26.73 7.12 -6.45
N VAL A 82 25.78 7.09 -7.38
CA VAL A 82 25.78 7.97 -8.56
C VAL A 82 25.61 9.43 -8.16
N ALA A 83 24.75 9.69 -7.16
CA ALA A 83 24.55 11.05 -6.65
C ALA A 83 25.71 11.53 -5.77
N LEU A 84 26.37 10.62 -5.04
CA LEU A 84 27.43 10.89 -4.08
C LEU A 84 28.53 9.82 -4.19
N PRO A 85 29.56 10.02 -5.04
CA PRO A 85 30.61 9.03 -5.27
C PRO A 85 31.40 8.66 -4.00
N GLU A 86 31.46 9.55 -3.00
CA GLU A 86 32.16 9.31 -1.72
C GLU A 86 31.56 8.15 -0.92
N VAL A 87 30.26 7.86 -1.12
CA VAL A 87 29.53 6.80 -0.43
C VAL A 87 30.03 5.40 -0.84
N GLU A 88 30.59 5.27 -2.05
CA GLU A 88 31.10 3.99 -2.56
C GLU A 88 32.14 3.38 -1.60
N LYS A 89 33.09 4.20 -1.13
CA LYS A 89 34.14 3.77 -0.21
C LYS A 89 33.59 3.39 1.17
N LYS A 90 32.52 4.06 1.61
CA LYS A 90 31.85 3.80 2.90
C LYS A 90 31.06 2.48 2.90
N ILE A 91 30.52 2.10 1.74
CA ILE A 91 29.89 0.79 1.56
C ILE A 91 30.94 -0.32 1.53
N GLU A 92 32.06 -0.08 0.85
CA GLU A 92 33.17 -1.03 0.76
C GLU A 92 33.84 -1.28 2.11
N SER A 93 34.07 -0.22 2.92
CA SER A 93 34.59 -0.37 4.29
C SER A 93 33.58 -0.98 5.27
N GLY A 94 32.30 -1.01 4.91
CA GLY A 94 31.21 -1.48 5.77
C GLY A 94 30.78 -0.50 6.86
N GLU A 95 31.28 0.74 6.84
CA GLU A 95 30.79 1.83 7.69
C GLU A 95 29.32 2.18 7.37
N LEU A 96 28.93 2.03 6.11
CA LEU A 96 27.54 2.16 5.67
C LEU A 96 27.05 0.83 5.09
N SER A 97 26.03 0.24 5.71
CA SER A 97 25.42 -0.97 5.16
C SER A 97 24.62 -0.69 3.88
N LEU A 98 24.52 -1.68 2.99
CA LEU A 98 23.72 -1.59 1.76
C LEU A 98 22.27 -1.16 2.05
N THR A 99 21.68 -1.71 3.12
CA THR A 99 20.31 -1.40 3.51
C THR A 99 20.16 0.00 4.07
N ALA A 100 21.15 0.52 4.82
CA ALA A 100 21.18 1.90 5.25
C ALA A 100 21.29 2.87 4.05
N ALA A 101 22.19 2.60 3.11
CA ALA A 101 22.32 3.37 1.87
C ALA A 101 20.99 3.41 1.09
N ALA A 102 20.33 2.26 0.94
CA ALA A 102 19.04 2.17 0.25
C ALA A 102 17.92 2.99 0.92
N LYS A 103 17.92 3.07 2.25
CA LYS A 103 16.97 3.86 3.03
C LYS A 103 17.23 5.35 2.91
N VAL A 104 18.49 5.77 2.97
CA VAL A 104 18.89 7.17 2.76
C VAL A 104 18.46 7.65 1.37
N GLN A 105 18.67 6.84 0.33
CA GLN A 105 18.18 7.18 -1.02
C GLN A 105 16.65 7.26 -1.09
N SER A 106 15.95 6.32 -0.43
CA SER A 106 14.48 6.32 -0.37
C SER A 106 13.95 7.58 0.31
N PHE A 107 14.64 8.05 1.36
CA PHE A 107 14.36 9.32 2.02
C PHE A 107 14.52 10.49 1.04
N PHE A 108 15.64 10.62 0.33
CA PHE A 108 15.82 11.70 -0.65
C PHE A 108 14.81 11.67 -1.80
N ARG A 109 14.40 10.48 -2.24
CA ARG A 109 13.34 10.33 -3.25
C ARG A 109 11.99 10.83 -2.72
N ALA A 110 11.69 10.57 -1.44
CA ALA A 110 10.49 11.06 -0.79
C ALA A 110 10.52 12.58 -0.59
N GLU A 111 11.66 13.15 -0.19
CA GLU A 111 11.87 14.60 -0.08
C GLU A 111 11.65 15.32 -1.41
N LYS A 112 12.24 14.79 -2.49
CA LYS A 112 12.05 15.33 -3.84
C LYS A 112 10.57 15.32 -4.24
N LYS A 113 9.82 14.28 -3.87
CA LYS A 113 8.37 14.21 -4.08
C LYS A 113 7.62 15.26 -3.25
N ALA A 114 8.10 15.54 -2.04
CA ALA A 114 7.60 16.60 -1.17
C ALA A 114 8.09 18.02 -1.56
N LYS A 115 8.73 18.18 -2.73
CA LYS A 115 9.31 19.43 -3.25
C LYS A 115 10.43 20.04 -2.41
N LYS A 116 11.00 19.30 -1.45
CA LYS A 116 12.23 19.67 -0.74
C LYS A 116 13.42 19.11 -1.51
N THR A 117 14.28 19.99 -2.00
CA THR A 117 15.48 19.58 -2.76
C THR A 117 16.70 19.81 -1.88
N TYR A 118 17.48 18.75 -1.68
CA TYR A 118 18.74 18.81 -0.96
C TYR A 118 19.89 18.99 -1.95
N THR A 119 20.84 19.86 -1.58
CA THR A 119 22.13 20.01 -2.26
C THR A 119 23.04 18.82 -1.98
N GLU A 120 24.10 18.65 -2.79
CA GLU A 120 25.06 17.54 -2.64
C GLU A 120 25.70 17.51 -1.23
N ALA A 121 26.11 18.67 -0.73
CA ALA A 121 26.69 18.82 0.60
C ALA A 121 25.72 18.44 1.72
N GLU A 122 24.45 18.83 1.63
CA GLU A 122 23.45 18.46 2.64
C GLU A 122 23.15 16.95 2.62
N LYS A 123 23.19 16.33 1.43
CA LYS A 123 23.02 14.87 1.32
C LYS A 123 24.19 14.14 1.97
N LEU A 124 25.43 14.60 1.78
CA LEU A 124 26.60 14.05 2.46
C LEU A 124 26.45 14.16 3.98
N ALA A 125 26.02 15.31 4.49
CA ALA A 125 25.80 15.49 5.93
C ALA A 125 24.74 14.51 6.50
N VAL A 126 23.71 14.16 5.74
CA VAL A 126 22.74 13.12 6.13
C VAL A 126 23.39 11.73 6.16
N VAL A 127 24.21 11.41 5.15
CA VAL A 127 24.93 10.13 5.10
C VAL A 127 25.92 9.99 6.26
N GLU A 128 26.66 11.05 6.58
CA GLU A 128 27.62 11.06 7.70
C GLU A 128 26.95 10.73 9.04
N VAL A 129 25.76 11.27 9.30
CA VAL A 129 25.00 10.94 10.52
C VAL A 129 24.52 9.49 10.54
N CYS A 130 24.42 8.83 9.38
CA CYS A 130 23.98 7.45 9.26
C CYS A 130 25.14 6.43 9.27
N LEU A 131 26.40 6.88 9.30
CA LEU A 131 27.57 5.99 9.35
C LEU A 131 27.61 5.21 10.68
N SER A 132 27.96 3.93 10.59
CA SER A 132 28.11 2.98 11.70
C SER A 132 26.87 2.77 12.58
N LYS A 133 25.70 3.27 12.15
CA LYS A 133 24.42 3.08 12.84
C LYS A 133 23.71 1.83 12.36
N SER A 134 22.91 1.25 13.23
CA SER A 134 22.02 0.15 12.87
C SER A 134 20.91 0.62 11.92
N THR A 135 20.38 -0.31 11.14
CA THR A 135 19.28 -0.08 10.20
C THR A 135 18.03 0.56 10.84
N ARG A 136 17.82 0.35 12.14
CA ARG A 136 16.72 0.95 12.93
C ARG A 136 17.03 2.36 13.39
N GLU A 137 18.26 2.62 13.81
CA GLU A 137 18.70 3.97 14.19
C GLU A 137 18.71 4.90 12.98
N VAL A 138 19.14 4.42 11.82
CA VAL A 138 19.05 5.16 10.55
C VAL A 138 17.60 5.56 10.26
N ASP A 139 16.64 4.63 10.38
CA ASP A 139 15.22 4.97 10.19
C ASP A 139 14.75 6.03 11.17
N ARG A 140 15.15 5.92 12.44
CA ARG A 140 14.76 6.87 13.48
C ARG A 140 15.28 8.27 13.15
N GLU A 141 16.55 8.39 12.77
CA GLU A 141 17.18 9.66 12.38
C GLU A 141 16.51 10.28 11.15
N LEU A 142 16.26 9.48 10.11
CA LEU A 142 15.59 9.95 8.89
C LEU A 142 14.13 10.37 9.17
N THR A 143 13.41 9.61 9.99
CA THR A 143 12.02 9.92 10.37
C THR A 143 11.93 11.18 11.23
N SER A 144 12.87 11.37 12.16
CA SER A 144 12.93 12.60 12.98
C SER A 144 13.18 13.85 12.13
N ARG A 145 13.93 13.73 11.03
CA ARG A 145 14.20 14.84 10.10
C ARG A 145 13.02 15.17 9.20
N ASN A 146 12.22 14.16 8.78
CA ASN A 146 10.98 14.43 8.07
C ASN A 146 9.79 13.56 8.53
N PRO A 147 8.99 14.09 9.47
CA PRO A 147 7.72 13.47 9.88
C PRO A 147 6.62 13.53 8.81
N GLU A 148 6.73 14.41 7.79
CA GLU A 148 5.69 14.61 6.77
C GLU A 148 5.66 13.47 5.75
N VAL A 149 6.81 12.86 5.44
CA VAL A 149 6.87 11.68 4.54
C VAL A 149 6.09 10.49 5.12
N ALA A 150 6.03 10.38 6.45
CA ALA A 150 5.21 9.39 7.13
C ALA A 150 3.70 9.65 6.99
N ARG A 151 3.27 10.85 6.56
CA ARG A 151 1.86 11.23 6.39
C ARG A 151 1.32 11.00 4.98
N THR A 152 1.92 10.09 4.22
CA THR A 152 1.47 9.83 2.85
C THR A 152 0.24 8.93 2.86
N ASP A 153 -0.86 9.43 2.33
CA ASP A 153 -2.07 8.64 2.12
C ASP A 153 -1.89 7.72 0.91
N SER A 154 -2.25 6.45 1.08
CA SER A 154 -2.18 5.44 0.01
C SER A 154 -3.51 4.73 -0.10
N VAL A 155 -4.05 4.67 -1.32
CA VAL A 155 -5.21 3.86 -1.67
C VAL A 155 -4.74 2.75 -2.60
N LYS A 156 -4.95 1.49 -2.20
CA LYS A 156 -4.60 0.33 -3.02
C LYS A 156 -5.85 -0.48 -3.35
N PRO A 157 -6.06 -0.87 -4.62
CA PRO A 157 -7.13 -1.82 -4.95
C PRO A 157 -6.79 -3.20 -4.36
N VAL A 158 -7.72 -3.82 -3.65
CA VAL A 158 -7.57 -5.16 -3.05
C VAL A 158 -8.48 -6.18 -3.72
N GLY A 159 -9.62 -5.74 -4.25
CA GLY A 159 -10.57 -6.57 -5.01
C GLY A 159 -11.19 -5.81 -6.18
N ALA A 160 -12.24 -6.39 -6.78
CA ALA A 160 -12.97 -5.73 -7.88
C ALA A 160 -13.58 -4.39 -7.45
N ASP A 161 -14.16 -4.33 -6.25
CA ASP A 161 -14.88 -3.17 -5.72
C ASP A 161 -14.38 -2.71 -4.34
N SER A 162 -13.21 -3.18 -3.89
CA SER A 162 -12.67 -2.87 -2.56
C SER A 162 -11.28 -2.25 -2.61
N PHE A 163 -11.07 -1.26 -1.74
CA PHE A 163 -9.83 -0.49 -1.64
C PHE A 163 -9.30 -0.48 -0.19
N GLU A 164 -8.00 -0.70 -0.03
CA GLU A 164 -7.28 -0.46 1.23
C GLU A 164 -6.88 1.01 1.29
N LEU A 165 -7.46 1.75 2.24
CA LEU A 165 -7.09 3.13 2.57
C LEU A 165 -6.12 3.12 3.76
N ARG A 166 -4.88 3.54 3.52
CA ARG A 166 -3.89 3.80 4.57
C ARG A 166 -3.69 5.31 4.69
N VAL A 167 -4.09 5.85 5.83
CA VAL A 167 -3.99 7.28 6.15
C VAL A 167 -3.31 7.42 7.51
N THR A 168 -2.39 8.36 7.61
CA THR A 168 -1.75 8.72 8.88
C THR A 168 -2.42 9.98 9.41
N ILE A 169 -3.22 9.82 10.45
CA ILE A 169 -3.99 10.90 11.07
C ILE A 169 -3.23 11.55 12.22
N SER A 170 -3.50 12.83 12.48
CA SER A 170 -3.00 13.52 13.68
C SER A 170 -3.73 13.05 14.95
N GLU A 171 -3.10 13.26 16.11
CA GLU A 171 -3.70 12.96 17.42
C GLU A 171 -5.03 13.69 17.63
N GLU A 172 -5.12 14.95 17.20
CA GLU A 172 -6.37 15.72 17.27
C GLU A 172 -7.51 15.10 16.47
N LEU A 173 -7.22 14.54 15.29
CA LEU A 173 -8.22 13.91 14.44
C LEU A 173 -8.64 12.54 15.00
N GLU A 174 -7.69 11.76 15.53
CA GLU A 174 -7.97 10.50 16.22
C GLU A 174 -8.90 10.73 17.43
N ALA A 175 -8.62 11.74 18.24
CA ALA A 175 -9.47 12.12 19.36
C ALA A 175 -10.89 12.50 18.92
N LYS A 176 -11.03 13.22 17.80
CA LYS A 176 -12.34 13.57 17.22
C LYS A 176 -13.09 12.32 16.72
N ILE A 177 -12.40 11.41 16.03
CA ILE A 177 -12.99 10.15 15.55
C ILE A 177 -13.44 9.30 16.74
N ARG A 178 -12.63 9.20 17.80
CA ARG A 178 -12.95 8.46 19.02
C ARG A 178 -14.17 9.06 19.73
N LYS A 179 -14.21 10.39 19.87
CA LYS A 179 -15.36 11.10 20.44
C LYS A 179 -16.64 10.86 19.64
N LEU A 180 -16.55 10.90 18.31
CA LEU A 180 -17.68 10.67 17.42
C LEU A 180 -18.20 9.22 17.51
N LYS A 181 -17.30 8.23 17.56
CA LYS A 181 -17.66 6.82 17.82
C LYS A 181 -18.39 6.67 19.16
N GLY A 182 -17.94 7.36 20.21
CA GLY A 182 -18.60 7.37 21.52
C GLY A 182 -20.03 7.95 21.48
N LEU A 183 -20.24 9.05 20.75
CA LEU A 183 -21.58 9.65 20.57
C LEU A 183 -22.54 8.75 19.79
N LEU A 184 -22.01 8.00 18.82
CA LEU A 184 -22.80 7.11 17.97
C LEU A 184 -22.99 5.70 18.58
N ALA A 185 -22.34 5.40 19.71
CA ALA A 185 -22.38 4.07 20.34
C ALA A 185 -23.79 3.60 20.71
N HIS A 186 -24.73 4.52 21.00
CA HIS A 186 -26.13 4.18 21.28
C HIS A 186 -26.95 3.92 20.01
N SER A 187 -26.59 4.55 18.89
CA SER A 187 -27.30 4.37 17.61
C SER A 187 -26.72 3.23 16.79
N GLN A 188 -25.43 2.93 16.92
CA GLN A 188 -24.70 1.91 16.17
C GLN A 188 -23.57 1.31 17.04
N PRO A 189 -23.87 0.24 17.82
CA PRO A 189 -22.93 -0.36 18.79
C PRO A 189 -21.68 -1.01 18.17
N THR A 190 -21.72 -1.36 16.87
CA THR A 190 -20.65 -2.06 16.14
C THR A 190 -20.29 -1.36 14.84
N SER A 191 -20.31 -0.02 14.82
CA SER A 191 -19.96 0.71 13.59
C SER A 191 -18.53 0.42 13.16
N ARG A 192 -18.40 -0.24 12.00
CA ARG A 192 -17.11 -0.36 11.33
C ARG A 192 -16.63 1.04 10.97
N THR A 193 -15.32 1.26 10.98
CA THR A 193 -14.76 2.58 10.62
C THR A 193 -15.18 3.02 9.21
N GLU A 194 -15.46 2.05 8.32
CA GLU A 194 -16.03 2.26 6.98
C GLU A 194 -17.40 2.95 7.03
N GLU A 195 -18.37 2.42 7.79
CA GLU A 195 -19.72 2.98 7.93
C GLU A 195 -19.69 4.40 8.52
N LEU A 196 -18.78 4.63 9.48
CA LEU A 196 -18.57 5.97 10.05
C LEU A 196 -18.04 6.94 9.00
N LEU A 197 -17.09 6.51 8.17
CA LEU A 197 -16.54 7.32 7.10
C LEU A 197 -17.58 7.59 6.01
N GLU A 198 -18.42 6.60 5.66
CA GLU A 198 -19.52 6.77 4.70
C GLU A 198 -20.51 7.85 5.16
N MET A 199 -20.97 7.79 6.42
CA MET A 199 -21.84 8.83 6.98
C MET A 199 -21.18 10.21 7.00
N LEU A 200 -19.90 10.30 7.36
CA LEU A 200 -19.16 11.56 7.37
C LEU A 200 -18.96 12.13 5.97
N VAL A 201 -18.68 11.29 4.98
CA VAL A 201 -18.51 11.68 3.59
C VAL A 201 -19.85 12.13 3.01
N GLU A 202 -20.97 11.46 3.30
CA GLU A 202 -22.29 11.87 2.82
C GLU A 202 -22.70 13.25 3.40
N LEU A 203 -22.52 13.45 4.71
CA LEU A 203 -22.71 14.77 5.35
C LEU A 203 -21.75 15.84 4.79
N GLY A 204 -20.56 15.43 4.37
CA GLY A 204 -19.58 16.27 3.69
C GLY A 204 -20.04 16.68 2.29
N LEU A 205 -20.47 15.72 1.47
CA LEU A 205 -20.99 15.94 0.12
C LEU A 205 -22.24 16.82 0.16
N GLU A 206 -23.15 16.59 1.10
CA GLU A 206 -24.31 17.47 1.31
C GLU A 206 -23.90 18.93 1.55
N LYS A 207 -22.77 19.20 2.21
CA LYS A 207 -22.35 20.56 2.56
C LYS A 207 -21.44 21.20 1.51
N PHE A 208 -20.49 20.44 0.96
CA PHE A 208 -19.40 20.94 0.13
C PHE A 208 -19.62 20.76 -1.37
N ASP A 209 -20.49 19.84 -1.82
CA ASP A 209 -20.75 19.61 -3.24
C ASP A 209 -21.47 20.83 -3.86
N PRO A 210 -20.88 21.52 -4.86
CA PRO A 210 -21.51 22.63 -5.55
C PRO A 210 -22.84 22.28 -6.21
N ALA A 211 -23.00 21.05 -6.73
CA ALA A 211 -24.23 20.60 -7.39
C ALA A 211 -25.38 20.47 -6.38
N ARG A 212 -25.16 19.75 -5.28
CA ARG A 212 -26.13 19.63 -4.19
C ARG A 212 -26.38 20.96 -3.47
N LYS A 213 -25.40 21.88 -3.46
CA LYS A 213 -25.58 23.25 -2.96
C LYS A 213 -26.49 24.07 -3.87
N ALA A 214 -26.36 23.94 -5.20
CA ALA A 214 -27.24 24.57 -6.16
C ALA A 214 -28.68 24.04 -6.03
N GLU A 215 -28.85 22.73 -5.93
CA GLU A 215 -30.16 22.10 -5.67
C GLU A 215 -30.79 22.61 -4.37
N ARG A 216 -30.02 22.74 -3.28
CA ARG A 216 -30.50 23.37 -2.04
C ARG A 216 -30.87 24.84 -2.21
N ALA A 217 -30.13 25.60 -3.02
CA ALA A 217 -30.45 27.00 -3.29
C ALA A 217 -31.77 27.12 -4.06
N VAL A 218 -32.01 26.24 -5.04
CA VAL A 218 -33.28 26.14 -5.77
C VAL A 218 -34.41 25.72 -4.84
N LEU A 219 -34.22 24.69 -4.00
CA LEU A 219 -35.21 24.25 -3.00
C LEU A 219 -35.53 25.35 -1.97
N ARG A 220 -34.55 26.14 -1.56
CA ARG A 220 -34.79 27.30 -0.68
C ARG A 220 -35.53 28.43 -1.41
N ALA A 221 -35.23 28.66 -2.69
CA ALA A 221 -35.93 29.65 -3.50
C ALA A 221 -37.40 29.24 -3.72
N THR A 222 -37.69 27.97 -4.00
CA THR A 222 -39.05 27.45 -4.16
C THR A 222 -39.83 27.45 -2.84
N MET A 223 -39.19 27.11 -1.71
CA MET A 223 -39.81 27.21 -0.38
C MET A 223 -40.12 28.65 0.03
N LYS A 224 -39.23 29.61 -0.30
CA LYS A 224 -39.46 31.04 -0.04
C LYS A 224 -40.61 31.60 -0.89
N HIS A 225 -40.75 31.11 -2.12
CA HIS A 225 -41.85 31.44 -3.01
C HIS A 225 -43.20 30.82 -2.57
N LYS A 226 -43.16 29.70 -1.85
CA LYS A 226 -44.35 29.05 -1.27
C LYS A 226 -44.82 29.73 0.02
N SER A 227 -43.91 30.26 0.84
CA SER A 227 -44.24 31.05 2.03
C SER A 227 -44.77 32.46 1.74
N SER A 228 -44.51 33.01 0.55
CA SER A 228 -45.02 34.34 0.15
C SER A 228 -46.44 34.31 -0.45
N VAL A 229 -46.99 33.13 -0.76
CA VAL A 229 -48.33 32.96 -1.35
C VAL A 229 -49.40 32.62 -0.29
N SER A 230 -48.99 32.30 0.95
CA SER A 230 -49.91 31.88 2.01
C SER A 230 -50.25 32.97 3.04
N ASN A 231 -50.29 34.24 2.65
CA ASN A 231 -50.67 35.33 3.56
C ASN A 231 -51.76 36.22 2.95
N GLU A 232 -53.03 35.79 3.06
CA GLU A 232 -54.20 36.66 3.27
C GLU A 232 -55.32 35.88 4.01
N PRO A 233 -56.18 36.57 4.80
CA PRO A 233 -56.78 35.99 6.00
C PRO A 233 -58.26 35.61 5.83
N ALA A 234 -58.72 34.58 6.55
CA ALA A 234 -60.15 34.38 6.82
C ALA A 234 -60.35 33.79 8.22
N SER A 235 -60.99 34.61 9.06
CA SER A 235 -61.51 34.28 10.38
C SER A 235 -62.84 33.54 10.23
N GLU A 236 -63.02 32.41 10.91
CA GLU A 236 -64.28 32.08 11.57
C GLU A 236 -64.10 31.02 12.67
N LYS A 237 -64.89 31.18 13.74
CA LYS A 237 -64.72 30.59 15.08
C LYS A 237 -65.28 29.16 15.20
N THR A 238 -64.50 28.28 15.86
CA THR A 238 -64.80 27.21 16.88
C THR A 238 -66.24 26.70 17.09
N PRO A 239 -66.48 25.43 17.54
CA PRO A 239 -65.83 24.88 18.75
C PRO A 239 -65.59 23.36 18.88
N LYS A 240 -64.85 23.06 19.95
CA LYS A 240 -64.34 21.79 20.48
C LYS A 240 -65.43 20.76 20.84
N ALA A 241 -65.07 19.47 20.73
CA ALA A 241 -65.58 18.41 21.60
C ALA A 241 -64.47 17.37 21.86
N ASN A 242 -64.33 17.01 23.14
CA ASN A 242 -63.48 15.95 23.66
C ASN A 242 -64.13 14.58 23.35
N ASP A 243 -63.34 13.49 23.28
CA ASP A 243 -63.56 12.38 24.23
C ASP A 243 -62.37 11.40 24.29
N GLU A 244 -62.11 10.95 25.50
CA GLU A 244 -61.27 9.82 25.88
C GLU A 244 -62.01 8.50 25.61
N SER A 245 -61.30 7.44 25.23
CA SER A 245 -61.57 6.03 25.55
C SER A 245 -60.72 5.14 24.63
N LEU A 246 -60.18 3.98 25.00
CA LEU A 246 -60.17 3.19 26.23
C LEU A 246 -58.99 2.21 26.07
N ARG A 247 -58.25 1.98 27.15
CA ARG A 247 -57.37 0.82 27.31
C ARG A 247 -58.22 -0.44 27.43
N ALA A 248 -57.78 -1.54 26.83
CA ALA A 248 -58.07 -2.88 27.33
C ALA A 248 -56.81 -3.75 27.16
N HIS A 249 -56.18 -4.03 28.31
CA HIS A 249 -55.30 -5.17 28.51
C HIS A 249 -56.17 -6.43 28.58
N GLU A 250 -55.74 -7.51 27.95
CA GLU A 250 -56.03 -8.84 28.48
C GLU A 250 -54.84 -9.78 28.25
N THR A 251 -54.46 -10.43 29.34
CA THR A 251 -53.28 -11.27 29.56
C THR A 251 -53.67 -12.75 29.57
N ALA A 252 -52.85 -13.62 28.98
CA ALA A 252 -52.66 -15.03 29.40
C ALA A 252 -51.31 -15.52 28.80
N ALA A 253 -50.24 -15.70 29.58
CA ALA A 253 -49.89 -16.91 30.35
C ALA A 253 -49.82 -18.15 29.44
N ARG A 254 -48.68 -18.84 29.21
CA ARG A 254 -47.78 -19.49 30.18
C ARG A 254 -46.50 -20.07 29.49
N LYS A 255 -45.38 -20.02 30.24
CA LYS A 255 -44.30 -21.04 30.42
C LYS A 255 -43.35 -21.34 29.25
N SER A 256 -42.07 -20.94 29.35
CA SER A 256 -40.91 -21.67 29.92
C SER A 256 -40.51 -22.86 29.04
N GLU A 257 -39.32 -22.84 28.44
CA GLU A 257 -38.14 -23.50 29.03
C GLU A 257 -36.81 -22.87 28.59
N THR A 258 -35.92 -22.84 29.57
CA THR A 258 -34.50 -22.51 29.53
C THR A 258 -33.69 -23.70 29.01
N GLU A 259 -32.72 -23.48 28.11
CA GLU A 259 -31.53 -24.34 28.03
C GLU A 259 -30.28 -23.49 27.76
N THR A 260 -29.23 -23.90 28.45
CA THR A 260 -28.00 -23.20 28.81
C THR A 260 -26.87 -23.40 27.81
N ALA A 261 -25.90 -22.49 27.83
CA ALA A 261 -24.56 -22.67 27.29
C ALA A 261 -23.75 -23.66 28.16
N ASP A 262 -22.98 -24.55 27.54
CA ASP A 262 -21.50 -24.55 27.59
C ASP A 262 -20.89 -25.87 27.03
N ASP A 263 -19.77 -25.67 26.32
CA ASP A 263 -18.60 -26.55 26.14
C ASP A 263 -18.71 -27.98 25.57
N PHE A 264 -17.92 -28.27 24.50
CA PHE A 264 -16.77 -29.21 24.54
C PHE A 264 -16.19 -29.53 23.12
N VAL A 265 -15.02 -28.94 22.82
CA VAL A 265 -13.79 -29.50 22.21
C VAL A 265 -13.85 -30.58 21.08
N ALA A 266 -13.28 -30.17 19.93
CA ALA A 266 -12.39 -30.88 18.97
C ALA A 266 -12.80 -32.20 18.27
N LYS A 267 -12.62 -32.22 16.94
CA LYS A 267 -11.76 -33.20 16.24
C LYS A 267 -11.44 -32.80 14.79
N TYR A 268 -10.15 -32.82 14.48
CA TYR A 268 -9.56 -32.86 13.15
C TYR A 268 -9.90 -34.19 12.44
N SER A 269 -10.16 -34.12 11.13
CA SER A 269 -9.73 -35.14 10.15
C SER A 269 -9.98 -34.67 8.71
N GLU A 270 -8.90 -34.31 8.01
CA GLU A 270 -8.74 -34.53 6.57
C GLU A 270 -7.99 -35.87 6.37
N PRO A 271 -7.74 -36.39 5.14
CA PRO A 271 -8.39 -36.18 3.84
C PRO A 271 -8.77 -37.52 3.16
N THR A 272 -9.61 -37.51 2.11
CA THR A 272 -9.73 -38.66 1.21
C THR A 272 -9.64 -38.26 -0.26
N GLN A 273 -8.62 -38.85 -0.90
CA GLN A 273 -8.31 -38.82 -2.32
C GLN A 273 -9.48 -39.35 -3.16
N ALA A 274 -9.90 -38.58 -4.16
CA ALA A 274 -10.78 -39.07 -5.23
C ALA A 274 -9.97 -39.24 -6.52
N LYS A 275 -10.09 -40.46 -7.06
CA LYS A 275 -9.39 -41.02 -8.20
C LYS A 275 -9.75 -40.37 -9.54
N GLU A 276 -8.78 -40.42 -10.43
CA GLU A 276 -8.89 -40.24 -11.88
C GLU A 276 -10.05 -41.04 -12.48
N VAL A 277 -10.88 -40.37 -13.28
CA VAL A 277 -11.64 -41.02 -14.35
C VAL A 277 -11.54 -40.14 -15.59
N GLY A 278 -10.80 -40.62 -16.59
CA GLY A 278 -10.77 -40.03 -17.91
C GLY A 278 -12.14 -40.12 -18.58
N CYS A 279 -12.55 -39.04 -19.21
CA CYS A 279 -13.69 -39.05 -20.14
C CYS A 279 -13.26 -38.43 -21.48
N THR A 280 -13.58 -39.18 -22.51
CA THR A 280 -13.24 -39.09 -23.92
C THR A 280 -13.69 -37.81 -24.61
N LYS A 281 -12.89 -37.40 -25.61
CA LYS A 281 -13.21 -36.40 -26.63
C LYS A 281 -14.60 -36.63 -27.25
N VAL A 282 -15.45 -35.60 -27.22
CA VAL A 282 -16.49 -35.38 -28.25
C VAL A 282 -16.64 -33.88 -28.52
N GLY A 283 -16.36 -33.50 -29.77
CA GLY A 283 -17.12 -32.53 -30.56
C GLY A 283 -17.34 -31.10 -30.05
N SER A 284 -16.46 -30.19 -30.49
CA SER A 284 -16.76 -28.88 -31.07
C SER A 284 -18.13 -28.24 -30.78
N PHE A 285 -18.13 -27.18 -29.96
CA PHE A 285 -19.03 -26.04 -30.11
C PHE A 285 -18.18 -24.76 -30.18
N ARG A 286 -18.19 -24.11 -31.34
CA ARG A 286 -17.53 -22.83 -31.61
C ARG A 286 -18.35 -21.74 -30.92
N ALA A 287 -17.78 -21.08 -29.91
CA ALA A 287 -18.24 -19.78 -29.42
C ALA A 287 -17.01 -18.87 -29.31
N HIS A 288 -17.18 -17.64 -29.79
CA HIS A 288 -16.15 -16.63 -29.97
C HIS A 288 -15.44 -16.27 -28.66
N GLU A 289 -14.13 -16.48 -28.59
CA GLU A 289 -13.25 -15.76 -27.67
C GLU A 289 -12.32 -14.87 -28.48
N THR A 290 -12.77 -13.65 -28.77
CA THR A 290 -11.81 -12.57 -29.00
C THR A 290 -11.15 -12.32 -27.65
N GLU A 291 -9.91 -12.80 -27.48
CA GLU A 291 -9.05 -12.44 -26.35
C GLU A 291 -9.08 -10.92 -26.22
N LYS A 292 -9.64 -10.41 -25.11
CA LYS A 292 -9.56 -8.99 -24.81
C LYS A 292 -8.08 -8.64 -24.74
N PRO A 293 -7.57 -7.69 -25.55
CA PRO A 293 -6.16 -7.36 -25.53
C PRO A 293 -5.83 -6.91 -24.11
N SER A 294 -4.85 -7.58 -23.48
CA SER A 294 -4.35 -7.13 -22.20
C SER A 294 -3.84 -5.69 -22.40
N ARG A 295 -4.16 -4.78 -21.47
CA ARG A 295 -3.65 -3.40 -21.51
C ARG A 295 -2.12 -3.32 -21.39
N ASN A 296 -1.46 -4.46 -21.14
CA ASN A 296 -0.03 -4.54 -20.91
C ASN A 296 0.68 -5.05 -22.16
N VAL A 297 1.32 -4.14 -22.89
CA VAL A 297 2.19 -4.48 -24.02
C VAL A 297 3.49 -5.07 -23.47
N SER A 298 3.89 -6.24 -23.97
CA SER A 298 5.10 -6.91 -23.50
C SER A 298 6.33 -6.01 -23.68
N ALA A 299 7.31 -6.12 -22.77
CA ALA A 299 8.53 -5.33 -22.86
C ALA A 299 9.31 -5.60 -24.16
N ALA A 300 9.22 -6.81 -24.71
CA ALA A 300 9.79 -7.17 -26.01
C ALA A 300 9.15 -6.38 -27.16
N ASP A 301 7.82 -6.32 -27.20
CA ASP A 301 7.09 -5.57 -28.24
C ASP A 301 7.38 -4.07 -28.15
N ARG A 302 7.42 -3.52 -26.94
CA ARG A 302 7.79 -2.11 -26.69
C ARG A 302 9.22 -1.81 -27.16
N HIS A 303 10.16 -2.70 -26.91
CA HIS A 303 11.55 -2.55 -27.35
C HIS A 303 11.67 -2.64 -28.88
N GLN A 304 10.94 -3.53 -29.52
CA GLN A 304 10.88 -3.63 -30.99
C GLN A 304 10.30 -2.36 -31.63
N VAL A 305 9.24 -1.79 -31.05
CA VAL A 305 8.69 -0.50 -31.51
C VAL A 305 9.70 0.63 -31.30
N TRP A 306 10.39 0.65 -30.16
CA TRP A 306 11.42 1.65 -29.88
C TRP A 306 12.61 1.56 -30.86
N ILE A 307 13.14 0.36 -31.14
CA ILE A 307 14.19 0.16 -32.15
C ILE A 307 13.72 0.64 -33.52
N ARG A 308 12.49 0.28 -33.91
CA ARG A 308 11.90 0.69 -35.20
C ARG A 308 11.80 2.21 -35.34
N ASN A 309 11.54 2.91 -34.24
CA ASN A 309 11.34 4.36 -34.20
C ASN A 309 12.60 5.13 -33.76
N ALA A 310 13.72 4.45 -33.46
CA ALA A 310 14.96 5.13 -33.10
C ALA A 310 15.47 5.93 -34.30
N GLY A 311 15.32 7.27 -34.24
CA GLY A 311 15.73 8.21 -35.28
C GLY A 311 14.61 8.66 -36.24
N ARG A 312 13.41 8.10 -36.13
CA ARG A 312 12.21 8.62 -36.81
C ARG A 312 11.31 9.18 -35.72
N GLY A 313 11.08 10.50 -35.70
CA GLY A 313 10.15 11.11 -34.76
C GLY A 313 8.77 10.42 -34.81
N CYS A 314 7.92 10.68 -33.81
CA CYS A 314 6.59 10.08 -33.70
C CYS A 314 5.68 10.47 -34.90
N GLU A 315 5.83 9.80 -36.04
CA GLU A 315 4.87 9.86 -37.14
C GLU A 315 3.84 8.76 -36.93
N PHE A 316 2.64 9.20 -36.58
CA PHE A 316 1.45 8.36 -36.54
C PHE A 316 0.95 8.22 -37.98
N THR A 317 1.26 7.10 -38.64
CA THR A 317 0.62 6.75 -39.91
C THR A 317 -0.81 6.28 -39.62
N ALA A 318 -1.78 7.09 -40.06
CA ALA A 318 -3.22 6.85 -39.96
C ALA A 318 -3.67 5.62 -40.78
#